data_AF-A0A2J0M472-F1
#
_entry.id   AF-A0A2J0M472-F1
#
_cell.length_a   1.000
_cell.length_b   1.000
_cell.length_c   1.000
_cell.angle_alpha   90.00
_cell.angle_beta   90.00
_cell.angle_gamma   90.00
#
_symmetry.space_group_name_H-M   'P 1'
#
loop_
_entity.id
_entity.type
_entity.pdbx_description
1 polymer ?
#
loop_
_entity_poly.entity_id
_entity_poly.type
_entity_poly.pdbx_seq_one_letter_code
_entity_poly.pdbx_strand_id
1 'polypeptide(L)'
;MSLSLHNLKSRKRKKRKRVGRGNASGHGTYSGRGLKGQKSRSGGKKGLKLKGFKVIIQNIPKTRGFKSIHPKMEIVNTGDLEKKFKEG
;
A
#
# COMPACT_ATOMS: atom_id res chain seq x y z
N MET A 1 -9.49 7.74 -44.44
CA MET A 1 -8.10 7.24 -44.31
C MET A 1 -8.17 5.75 -44.00
N SER A 2 -7.50 4.90 -44.78
CA SER A 2 -7.50 3.44 -44.57
C SER A 2 -6.57 3.04 -43.41
N LEU A 3 -6.98 2.04 -42.64
CA LEU A 3 -6.14 1.43 -41.60
C LEU A 3 -5.11 0.52 -42.28
N SER A 4 -3.86 0.99 -42.32
CA SER A 4 -2.68 0.30 -42.83
C SER A 4 -1.65 0.13 -41.70
N LEU A 5 -0.72 -0.83 -41.83
CA LEU A 5 0.27 -1.11 -40.78
C LEU A 5 1.10 0.11 -40.36
N HIS A 6 1.41 1.01 -41.30
CA HIS A 6 2.18 2.23 -41.01
C HIS A 6 1.37 3.32 -40.28
N ASN A 7 0.04 3.22 -40.27
CA ASN A 7 -0.86 4.19 -39.63
C ASN A 7 -1.37 3.74 -38.26
N LEU A 8 -1.06 2.50 -37.84
CA LEU A 8 -1.45 1.98 -36.53
C LEU A 8 -0.63 2.66 -35.41
N LYS A 9 -1.33 3.28 -34.44
CA LYS A 9 -0.73 3.88 -33.24
C LYS A 9 -1.21 3.18 -31.99
N SER A 10 -0.28 2.77 -31.13
CA SER A 10 -0.61 2.23 -29.82
C SER A 10 -0.86 3.33 -28.80
N ARG A 11 -1.59 3.00 -27.71
CA ARG A 11 -1.82 3.92 -26.59
C ARG A 11 -0.48 4.39 -26.00
N LYS A 12 -0.31 5.71 -25.88
CA LYS A 12 0.93 6.36 -25.41
C LYS A 12 1.35 5.83 -24.02
N ARG A 13 2.55 5.25 -23.93
CA ARG A 13 3.19 4.83 -22.67
C ARG A 13 4.33 5.77 -22.30
N LYS A 14 4.51 6.07 -21.01
CA LYS A 14 5.68 6.82 -20.52
C LYS A 14 6.92 5.90 -20.57
N LYS A 15 8.04 6.40 -21.11
CA LYS A 15 9.31 5.66 -21.15
C LYS A 15 9.87 5.49 -19.73
N ARG A 16 10.36 4.29 -19.39
CA ARG A 16 11.03 4.05 -18.10
C ARG A 16 12.36 4.79 -18.06
N LYS A 17 12.64 5.45 -16.95
CA LYS A 17 13.95 6.02 -16.67
C LYS A 17 15.03 4.93 -16.58
N ARG A 18 16.10 5.07 -17.36
CA ARG A 18 17.31 4.25 -17.26
C ARG A 18 18.32 4.98 -16.37
N VAL A 19 18.64 4.41 -15.21
CA VAL A 19 19.59 4.99 -14.25
C VAL A 19 21.03 4.58 -14.58
N GLY A 20 22.03 5.38 -14.18
CA GLY A 20 23.44 5.06 -14.40
C GLY A 20 23.89 5.16 -15.86
N ARG A 21 23.31 6.10 -16.63
CA ARG A 21 23.61 6.32 -18.06
C ARG A 21 24.08 7.76 -18.31
N GLY A 22 25.14 8.15 -17.61
CA GLY A 22 25.75 9.48 -17.71
C GLY A 22 24.99 10.59 -16.98
N ASN A 23 25.67 11.71 -16.72
CA ASN A 23 25.12 12.81 -15.93
C ASN A 23 24.04 13.60 -16.68
N ALA A 24 24.14 13.68 -18.01
CA ALA A 24 23.11 14.28 -18.87
C ALA A 24 21.74 13.59 -18.73
N SER A 25 21.69 12.33 -18.27
CA SER A 25 20.43 11.63 -17.96
C SER A 25 19.74 12.09 -16.65
N GLY A 26 20.38 13.00 -15.89
CA GLY A 26 19.96 13.44 -14.56
C GLY A 26 20.17 12.41 -13.45
N HIS A 27 20.66 11.21 -13.79
CA HIS A 27 20.74 10.07 -12.86
C HIS A 27 22.01 9.24 -13.05
N GLY A 28 23.12 9.91 -13.40
CA GLY A 28 24.43 9.30 -13.60
C GLY A 28 25.10 8.96 -12.28
N THR A 29 25.87 9.92 -11.75
CA THR A 29 26.85 9.75 -10.67
C THR A 29 26.40 8.85 -9.52
N TYR A 30 25.21 9.08 -8.97
CA TYR A 30 24.71 8.32 -7.82
C TYR A 30 23.44 7.52 -8.13
N SER A 31 23.00 7.46 -9.39
CA SER A 31 21.76 6.76 -9.79
C SER A 31 20.53 7.13 -8.92
N GLY A 32 20.50 8.35 -8.36
CA GLY A 32 19.46 8.82 -7.43
C GLY A 32 19.51 8.23 -6.01
N ARG A 33 20.62 7.59 -5.61
CA ARG A 33 20.79 6.95 -4.29
C ARG A 33 21.62 7.76 -3.30
N GLY A 34 22.30 8.81 -3.76
CA GLY A 34 23.21 9.64 -2.95
C GLY A 34 24.56 8.97 -2.67
N LEU A 35 25.27 9.52 -1.69
CA LEU A 35 26.61 9.10 -1.28
C LEU A 35 26.63 7.77 -0.50
N LYS A 36 27.78 7.44 0.10
CA LYS A 36 28.02 6.21 0.87
C LYS A 36 27.11 6.17 2.11
N GLY A 37 26.07 5.34 2.09
CA GLY A 37 25.16 5.15 3.20
C GLY A 37 24.43 3.81 3.09
N GLN A 38 23.80 3.36 4.17
CA GLN A 38 23.14 2.04 4.17
C GLN A 38 22.12 1.90 3.02
N LYS A 39 21.32 2.93 2.75
CA LYS A 39 20.31 2.95 1.68
C LYS A 39 20.88 2.97 0.26
N SER A 40 22.15 3.35 0.08
CA SER A 40 22.80 3.36 -1.23
C SER A 40 23.44 2.01 -1.59
N ARG A 41 23.76 1.15 -0.61
CA ARG A 41 24.24 -0.22 -0.82
C ARG A 41 23.16 -1.18 -1.34
N SER A 42 23.56 -2.27 -2.00
CA SER A 42 22.64 -3.34 -2.40
C SER A 42 21.98 -3.96 -1.16
N GLY A 43 20.68 -4.26 -1.22
CA GLY A 43 19.92 -4.82 -0.09
C GLY A 43 19.65 -3.88 1.11
N GLY A 44 20.35 -2.75 1.23
CA GLY A 44 20.35 -1.92 2.43
C GLY A 44 19.06 -1.15 2.76
N LYS A 45 18.00 -1.26 1.94
CA LYS A 45 16.69 -0.61 2.22
C LYS A 45 15.76 -1.42 3.13
N LYS A 46 15.93 -2.75 3.23
CA LYS A 46 14.93 -3.63 3.88
C LYS A 46 15.08 -3.76 5.40
N GLY A 47 16.25 -3.50 5.99
CA GLY A 47 16.53 -3.86 7.40
C GLY A 47 16.11 -2.87 8.49
N LEU A 48 15.96 -1.57 8.18
CA LEU A 48 15.78 -0.53 9.20
C LEU A 48 14.36 -0.42 9.75
N LYS A 49 13.34 -0.63 8.91
CA LYS A 49 11.93 -0.54 9.35
C LYS A 49 11.60 -1.61 10.40
N LEU A 50 12.15 -2.81 10.28
CA LEU A 50 11.91 -3.93 11.19
C LEU A 50 12.40 -3.65 12.62
N LYS A 51 13.57 -3.01 12.79
CA LYS A 51 14.14 -2.76 14.12
C LYS A 51 13.42 -1.63 14.86
N GLY A 52 13.03 -0.55 14.17
CA GLY A 52 12.26 0.54 14.79
C GLY A 52 10.81 0.15 15.08
N PHE A 53 10.20 -0.63 14.19
CA PHE A 53 8.80 -1.04 14.34
C PHE A 53 8.58 -2.01 15.50
N LYS A 54 9.56 -2.87 15.82
CA LYS A 54 9.49 -3.77 16.97
C LYS A 54 9.32 -3.01 18.29
N VAL A 55 10.12 -1.96 18.51
CA VAL A 55 10.01 -1.13 19.73
C VAL A 55 8.66 -0.42 19.78
N ILE A 56 8.18 0.12 18.65
CA ILE A 56 6.89 0.80 18.58
C ILE A 56 5.74 -0.17 18.90
N ILE A 57 5.72 -1.37 18.32
CA ILE A 57 4.68 -2.38 18.61
C ILE A 57 4.72 -2.79 20.08
N GLN A 58 5.91 -2.95 20.66
CA GLN A 58 6.06 -3.33 22.07
C GLN A 58 5.54 -2.25 23.02
N ASN A 59 5.58 -0.98 22.62
CA ASN A 59 5.09 0.14 23.42
C ASN A 59 3.57 0.37 23.29
N ILE A 60 2.91 -0.19 22.27
CA ILE A 60 1.46 -0.04 22.11
C ILE A 60 0.77 -0.92 23.16
N PRO A 61 -0.10 -0.37 24.02
CA PRO A 61 -0.84 -1.17 24.98
C PRO A 61 -1.76 -2.14 24.24
N LYS A 62 -1.64 -3.44 24.56
CA LYS A 62 -2.51 -4.47 23.99
C LYS A 62 -3.94 -4.28 24.52
N THR A 63 -4.93 -4.36 23.64
CA THR A 63 -6.33 -4.39 24.05
C THR A 63 -6.54 -5.53 25.04
N ARG A 64 -7.20 -5.24 26.16
CA ARG A 64 -7.46 -6.24 27.19
C ARG A 64 -8.55 -7.20 26.72
N GLY A 65 -8.35 -8.50 26.96
CA GLY A 65 -9.33 -9.54 26.69
C GLY A 65 -9.38 -10.01 25.24
N PHE A 66 -10.08 -11.12 25.04
CA PHE A 66 -10.34 -11.71 23.72
C PHE A 66 -11.54 -11.03 23.05
N LYS A 67 -11.38 -10.60 21.79
CA LYS A 67 -12.51 -10.16 20.96
C LYS A 67 -12.98 -11.37 20.14
N SER A 68 -14.21 -11.82 20.38
CA SER A 68 -14.82 -12.89 19.59
C SER A 68 -14.86 -12.53 18.11
N ILE A 69 -14.60 -13.53 17.26
CA ILE A 69 -14.74 -13.44 15.80
C ILE A 69 -16.22 -13.39 15.42
N HIS A 70 -17.08 -14.00 16.22
CA HIS A 70 -18.51 -14.06 15.98
C HIS A 70 -19.19 -12.73 16.36
N PRO A 71 -20.14 -12.24 15.53
CA PRO A 71 -20.94 -11.08 15.88
C PRO A 71 -21.77 -11.36 17.12
N LYS A 72 -22.02 -10.32 17.92
CA LYS A 72 -23.02 -10.41 18.99
C LYS A 72 -24.39 -10.59 18.35
N MET A 73 -25.25 -11.38 18.99
CA MET A 73 -26.65 -11.50 18.57
C MET A 73 -27.30 -10.13 18.55
N GLU A 74 -28.13 -9.87 17.54
CA GLU A 74 -28.90 -8.63 17.46
C GLU A 74 -29.94 -8.60 18.57
N ILE A 75 -30.01 -7.45 19.25
CA ILE A 75 -31.00 -7.22 20.29
C ILE A 75 -32.24 -6.69 19.60
N VAL A 76 -33.32 -7.46 19.62
CA VAL A 76 -34.62 -7.07 19.06
C VAL A 76 -35.57 -6.76 20.22
N ASN A 77 -36.13 -5.56 20.22
CA ASN A 77 -37.15 -5.15 21.20
C ASN A 77 -38.54 -5.53 20.70
N THR A 78 -39.36 -6.10 21.59
CA THR A 78 -40.73 -6.53 21.27
C THR A 78 -41.63 -5.35 20.85
N GLY A 79 -41.45 -4.17 21.45
CA GLY A 79 -42.24 -2.99 21.10
C GLY A 79 -41.98 -2.43 19.69
N ASP A 80 -40.82 -2.74 19.09
CA ASP A 80 -40.54 -2.37 17.69
C ASP A 80 -41.20 -3.35 16.70
N LEU A 81 -41.47 -4.59 17.14
CA LEU A 81 -42.20 -5.59 16.37
C LEU A 81 -43.69 -5.26 16.32
N GLU A 82 -44.32 -4.98 17.46
CA GLU A 82 -45.74 -4.61 17.55
C GLU A 82 -46.10 -3.37 16.73
N LYS A 83 -45.18 -2.40 16.60
CA LYS A 83 -45.43 -1.20 15.78
C LYS A 83 -45.38 -1.49 14.28
N LYS A 84 -44.58 -2.47 13.85
CA LYS A 84 -44.36 -2.77 12.44
C LYS A 84 -45.32 -3.82 11.90
N PHE A 85 -45.86 -4.69 12.75
CA PHE A 85 -46.72 -5.80 12.36
C PHE A 85 -48.01 -5.78 13.18
N LYS A 86 -49.17 -5.88 12.50
CA LYS A 86 -50.51 -5.83 13.13
C LYS A 86 -51.07 -7.21 13.49
N GLU A 87 -50.61 -8.27 12.85
CA GLU A 87 -50.98 -9.66 13.11
C GLU A 87 -49.71 -10.51 13.03
N GLY A 88 -48.95 -10.59 14.12
CA GLY A 88 -47.67 -11.31 14.16
C GLY A 88 -46.52 -10.55 13.51
#